data_AF-A0A191Z1A7-F1
#
_entry.id   AF-A0A191Z1A7-F1
#
_cell.length_a   1.000
_cell.length_b   1.000
_cell.length_c   1.000
_cell.angle_alpha   90.00
_cell.angle_beta   90.00
_cell.angle_gamma   90.00
#
_symmetry.space_group_name_H-M   'P 1'
#
loop_
_entity.id
_entity.type
_entity.pdbx_description
1 polymer ?
#
loop_
_entity_poly.entity_id
_entity_poly.type
_entity_poly.pdbx_seq_one_letter_code
_entity_poly.pdbx_strand_id
1 'polypeptide(L)'
;MEPTTDRVTFNVDHAFCISLKEREYKRVLFQQTFAPLISNPIEFFIAERCSDPVQGCYESHQSLAARALAEDWERVLIFVDDAKPYRFRSSQIRRVNRFIRANQFQALHPGRAMGRTWLTWFPFLARGRVVVLHAFIISREGCRVLAETPYSGAPVEVMFKQQIKQHCMHLMFFHQHGAAVAGCNVLSVAIDEEEWWQRNFIIPQRSMLKNIVRAVLRLRF
;
A
#
# COMPACT_ATOMS: atom_id res chain seq x y z
N MET A 1 20.97 24.79 -11.90
CA MET A 1 21.15 23.32 -11.97
C MET A 1 19.87 22.70 -11.45
N GLU A 2 18.97 22.30 -12.34
CA GLU A 2 17.71 21.66 -11.92
C GLU A 2 18.05 20.37 -11.15
N PRO A 3 17.38 20.09 -10.01
CA PRO A 3 17.55 18.81 -9.35
C PRO A 3 16.99 17.74 -10.28
N THR A 4 17.88 16.94 -10.89
CA THR A 4 17.50 15.70 -11.55
C THR A 4 16.77 14.85 -10.50
N THR A 5 15.45 14.84 -10.58
CA THR A 5 14.63 14.06 -9.67
C THR A 5 14.71 12.64 -10.18
N ASP A 6 15.65 11.85 -9.65
CA ASP A 6 15.77 10.44 -9.98
C ASP A 6 14.41 9.77 -9.75
N ARG A 7 13.71 9.49 -10.86
CA ARG A 7 12.47 8.70 -10.83
C ARG A 7 12.79 7.33 -10.27
N VAL A 8 11.87 6.79 -9.47
CA VAL A 8 12.04 5.50 -8.85
C VAL A 8 11.21 4.44 -9.55
N THR A 9 11.73 3.23 -9.63
CA THR A 9 11.03 2.08 -10.22
C THR A 9 10.82 1.02 -9.15
N PHE A 10 9.60 0.55 -8.99
CA PHE A 10 9.27 -0.63 -8.18
C PHE A 10 9.39 -1.90 -9.03
N ASN A 11 9.88 -2.99 -8.42
CA ASN A 11 10.00 -4.30 -9.08
C ASN A 11 8.63 -5.01 -9.09
N VAL A 12 7.74 -4.53 -9.94
CA VAL A 12 6.38 -5.03 -10.18
C VAL A 12 6.15 -5.11 -11.68
N ASP A 13 5.26 -6.01 -12.10
CA ASP A 13 4.95 -6.22 -13.52
C ASP A 13 4.04 -5.12 -14.04
N HIS A 14 3.09 -4.66 -13.21
CA HIS A 14 2.20 -3.56 -13.56
C HIS A 14 1.84 -2.68 -12.36
N ALA A 15 1.40 -1.46 -12.64
CA ALA A 15 0.90 -0.54 -11.63
C ALA A 15 -0.45 0.07 -12.02
N PHE A 16 -1.38 0.08 -11.06
CA PHE A 16 -2.74 0.57 -11.21
C PHE A 16 -3.06 1.70 -10.25
N CYS A 17 -3.95 2.60 -10.65
CA CYS A 17 -4.61 3.55 -9.77
C CYS A 17 -6.13 3.42 -9.91
N ILE A 18 -6.81 3.02 -8.84
CA ILE A 18 -8.27 2.93 -8.78
C ILE A 18 -8.83 4.34 -8.60
N SER A 19 -9.73 4.75 -9.50
CA SER A 19 -10.42 6.03 -9.41
C SER A 19 -11.87 5.90 -9.89
N LEU A 20 -12.77 6.67 -9.29
CA LEU A 20 -14.14 6.76 -9.79
C LEU A 20 -14.19 7.62 -11.06
N LYS A 21 -15.08 7.27 -11.99
CA LYS A 21 -15.25 7.98 -13.27
C LYS A 21 -15.38 9.49 -13.10
N GLU A 22 -16.25 9.92 -12.19
CA GLU A 22 -16.52 11.33 -11.90
C GLU A 22 -15.38 12.08 -11.18
N ARG A 23 -14.32 11.38 -10.73
CA ARG A 23 -13.17 11.96 -10.02
C ARG A 23 -11.99 12.29 -10.93
N GLU A 24 -12.26 12.84 -12.11
CA GLU A 24 -11.22 13.21 -13.08
C GLU A 24 -10.17 14.16 -12.50
N TYR A 25 -10.60 15.15 -11.72
CA TYR A 25 -9.72 16.10 -11.06
C TYR A 25 -8.69 15.40 -10.15
N LYS A 26 -9.05 14.28 -9.50
CA LYS A 26 -8.11 13.51 -8.69
C LYS A 26 -7.10 12.76 -9.54
N ARG A 27 -7.51 12.23 -10.70
CA ARG A 27 -6.57 11.56 -11.62
C ARG A 27 -5.54 12.55 -12.14
N VAL A 28 -5.96 13.76 -12.50
CA VAL A 28 -5.05 14.85 -12.90
C VAL A 28 -4.06 15.18 -11.76
N LEU A 29 -4.56 15.36 -10.53
CA LEU A 29 -3.71 15.62 -9.36
C LEU A 29 -2.73 14.46 -9.08
N PHE A 30 -3.20 13.22 -9.19
CA PHE A 30 -2.38 12.02 -9.03
C PHE A 30 -1.27 11.99 -10.09
N GLN A 31 -1.58 12.24 -11.36
CA GLN A 31 -0.58 12.32 -12.43
C GLN A 31 0.46 13.41 -12.16
N GLN A 32 0.03 14.61 -11.76
CA GLN A 32 0.94 15.72 -11.46
C GLN A 32 1.88 15.42 -10.28
N THR A 33 1.41 14.64 -9.29
CA THR A 33 2.19 14.33 -8.08
C THR A 33 3.03 13.06 -8.19
N PHE A 34 2.57 12.03 -8.91
CA PHE A 34 3.26 10.74 -9.01
C PHE A 34 4.10 10.58 -10.28
N ALA A 35 3.65 11.07 -11.43
CA ALA A 35 4.36 10.86 -12.70
C ALA A 35 5.81 11.40 -12.68
N PRO A 36 6.12 12.53 -12.02
CA PRO A 36 7.51 13.00 -11.89
C PRO A 36 8.39 12.12 -11.00
N LEU A 37 7.79 11.25 -10.19
CA LEU A 37 8.50 10.52 -9.14
C LEU A 37 8.65 9.03 -9.43
N ILE A 38 7.73 8.42 -10.17
CA ILE A 38 7.69 6.98 -10.42
C ILE A 38 7.85 6.69 -11.92
N SER A 39 8.70 5.73 -12.26
CA SER A 39 8.96 5.29 -13.65
C SER A 39 8.02 4.18 -14.12
N ASN A 40 7.41 3.42 -13.20
CA ASN A 40 6.39 2.42 -13.56
C ASN A 40 5.22 3.13 -14.28
N PRO A 41 4.81 2.69 -15.47
CA PRO A 41 3.58 3.14 -16.09
C PRO A 41 2.40 2.85 -15.15
N ILE A 42 1.54 3.86 -14.92
CA ILE A 42 0.38 3.71 -14.05
C ILE A 42 -0.86 3.70 -14.92
N GLU A 43 -1.58 2.58 -14.92
CA GLU A 43 -2.87 2.43 -15.59
C GLU A 43 -4.01 2.84 -14.63
N PHE A 44 -4.92 3.69 -15.10
CA PHE A 44 -6.10 4.03 -14.31
C PHE A 44 -7.19 2.99 -14.47
N PHE A 45 -7.58 2.35 -13.37
CA PHE A 45 -8.78 1.52 -13.30
C PHE A 45 -9.96 2.44 -12.96
N ILE A 46 -10.76 2.76 -13.99
CA ILE A 46 -11.91 3.66 -13.86
C ILE A 46 -13.13 2.86 -13.44
N ALA A 47 -13.53 3.00 -12.18
CA ALA A 47 -14.72 2.37 -11.63
C ALA A 47 -15.94 3.28 -11.76
N GLU A 48 -17.10 2.70 -12.03
CA GLU A 48 -18.39 3.38 -11.88
C GLU A 48 -18.77 3.42 -10.39
N ARG A 49 -19.51 4.45 -9.99
CA ARG A 49 -20.00 4.55 -8.61
C ARG A 49 -21.01 3.44 -8.32
N CYS A 50 -20.73 2.63 -7.31
CA CYS A 50 -21.68 1.67 -6.75
C CYS A 50 -22.62 2.37 -5.74
N SER A 51 -23.87 1.90 -5.66
CA SER A 51 -24.83 2.35 -4.64
C SER A 51 -24.33 2.04 -3.23
N ASP A 52 -23.67 0.90 -3.06
CA ASP A 52 -22.89 0.58 -1.87
C ASP A 52 -21.40 0.89 -2.13
N PRO A 53 -20.86 1.98 -1.57
CA PRO A 53 -19.47 2.36 -1.79
C PRO A 53 -18.47 1.35 -1.20
N VAL A 54 -18.84 0.60 -0.16
CA VAL A 54 -17.99 -0.44 0.44
C VAL A 54 -17.86 -1.61 -0.52
N GLN A 55 -18.99 -2.06 -1.07
CA GLN A 55 -19.02 -3.12 -2.09
C GLN A 55 -18.24 -2.69 -3.34
N GLY A 56 -18.52 -1.50 -3.88
CA GLY A 56 -17.84 -1.01 -5.08
C GLY A 56 -16.31 -0.89 -4.91
N CYS A 57 -15.86 -0.48 -3.72
CA CYS A 57 -14.43 -0.48 -3.40
C CYS A 57 -13.87 -1.91 -3.39
N TYR A 58 -14.54 -2.84 -2.72
CA TYR A 58 -14.12 -4.25 -2.64
C TYR A 58 -14.00 -4.89 -4.03
N GLU A 59 -15.05 -4.76 -4.85
CA GLU A 59 -15.12 -5.35 -6.20
C GLU A 59 -14.10 -4.74 -7.17
N SER A 60 -13.76 -3.45 -7.01
CA SER A 60 -12.68 -2.82 -7.80
C SER A 60 -11.33 -3.48 -7.52
N HIS A 61 -11.04 -3.81 -6.26
CA HIS A 61 -9.82 -4.52 -5.87
C HIS A 61 -9.82 -5.96 -6.39
N GLN A 62 -10.96 -6.66 -6.30
CA GLN A 62 -11.09 -8.02 -6.84
C GLN A 62 -10.90 -8.05 -8.36
N SER A 63 -11.48 -7.09 -9.08
CA SER A 63 -11.36 -7.00 -10.54
C SER A 63 -9.90 -6.86 -10.98
N LEU A 64 -9.12 -6.04 -10.28
CA LEU A 64 -7.68 -5.91 -10.53
C LEU A 64 -6.91 -7.18 -10.18
N ALA A 65 -7.26 -7.85 -9.07
CA ALA A 65 -6.64 -9.11 -8.70
C ALA A 65 -6.92 -10.21 -9.73
N ALA A 66 -8.17 -10.33 -10.18
CA ALA A 66 -8.58 -11.29 -11.21
C ALA A 66 -7.87 -11.01 -12.54
N ARG A 67 -7.77 -9.73 -12.92
CA ARG A 67 -7.02 -9.33 -14.12
C ARG A 67 -5.53 -9.69 -14.01
N ALA A 68 -4.90 -9.41 -12.87
CA ALA A 68 -3.49 -9.76 -12.67
C ALA A 68 -3.24 -11.26 -12.81
N LEU A 69 -4.17 -12.10 -12.34
CA LEU A 69 -4.10 -13.55 -12.51
C LEU A 69 -4.28 -13.98 -13.97
N ALA A 70 -5.21 -13.34 -14.68
CA ALA A 70 -5.48 -13.64 -16.10
C ALA A 70 -4.31 -13.26 -17.02
N GLU A 71 -3.60 -12.17 -16.70
CA GLU A 71 -2.44 -11.65 -17.45
C GLU A 71 -1.10 -12.28 -17.00
N ASP A 72 -1.16 -13.28 -16.12
CA ASP A 72 0.00 -13.98 -15.58
C ASP A 72 1.02 -13.09 -14.84
N TRP A 73 0.58 -11.95 -14.30
CA TRP A 73 1.46 -11.06 -13.53
C TRP A 73 1.79 -11.63 -12.16
N GLU A 74 3.06 -11.55 -11.79
CA GLU A 74 3.54 -12.02 -10.50
C GLU A 74 3.26 -11.01 -9.38
N ARG A 75 3.35 -9.71 -9.69
CA ARG A 75 3.26 -8.62 -8.72
C ARG A 75 2.66 -7.38 -9.35
N VAL A 76 1.62 -6.84 -8.73
CA VAL A 76 1.05 -5.55 -9.13
C VAL A 76 1.10 -4.54 -7.99
N LEU A 77 1.37 -3.29 -8.34
CA LEU A 77 1.29 -2.14 -7.43
C LEU A 77 -0.05 -1.45 -7.62
N ILE A 78 -0.84 -1.30 -6.56
CA ILE A 78 -2.17 -0.70 -6.61
C ILE A 78 -2.16 0.56 -5.75
N PHE A 79 -2.68 1.64 -6.32
CA PHE A 79 -2.96 2.91 -5.67
C PHE A 79 -4.48 3.17 -5.63
N VAL A 80 -4.92 3.97 -4.67
CA VAL A 80 -6.21 4.66 -4.70
C VAL A 80 -5.98 6.12 -5.09
N ASP A 81 -6.96 6.75 -5.74
CA ASP A 81 -6.87 8.13 -6.27
C ASP A 81 -6.61 9.24 -5.25
N ASP A 82 -6.60 8.93 -3.96
CA ASP A 82 -6.22 9.82 -2.86
C ASP A 82 -4.86 9.51 -2.24
N ALA A 83 -4.10 8.57 -2.80
CA ALA A 83 -2.72 8.34 -2.40
C ALA A 83 -1.86 9.58 -2.71
N LYS A 84 -0.85 9.81 -1.89
CA LYS A 84 0.13 10.90 -2.01
C LYS A 84 1.54 10.38 -1.74
N PRO A 85 2.53 10.73 -2.56
CA PRO A 85 3.89 10.28 -2.36
C PRO A 85 4.58 11.15 -1.30
N TYR A 86 5.43 10.52 -0.50
CA TYR A 86 6.54 11.18 0.19
C TYR A 86 7.74 11.29 -0.76
N ARG A 87 8.73 12.08 -0.36
CA ARG A 87 9.99 12.15 -1.10
C ARG A 87 10.71 10.80 -1.07
N PHE A 88 10.93 10.21 -2.23
CA PHE A 88 11.68 8.96 -2.36
C PHE A 88 13.19 9.19 -2.17
N ARG A 89 13.87 8.23 -1.54
CA ARG A 89 15.32 8.07 -1.68
C ARG A 89 15.60 6.80 -2.47
N SER A 90 16.43 6.89 -3.50
CA SER A 90 16.77 5.76 -4.39
C SER A 90 17.34 4.57 -3.62
N SER A 91 18.06 4.81 -2.52
CA SER A 91 18.57 3.77 -1.62
C SER A 91 17.47 2.98 -0.90
N GLN A 92 16.36 3.64 -0.53
CA GLN A 92 15.23 2.97 0.10
C GLN A 92 14.51 2.09 -0.92
N ILE A 93 14.27 2.60 -2.14
CA ILE A 93 13.63 1.82 -3.22
C ILE A 93 14.46 0.60 -3.61
N ARG A 94 15.79 0.71 -3.66
CA ARG A 94 16.66 -0.45 -3.88
C ARG A 94 16.47 -1.55 -2.82
N ARG A 95 16.27 -1.17 -1.56
CA ARG A 95 16.00 -2.14 -0.47
C ARG A 95 14.62 -2.79 -0.63
N VAL A 96 13.61 -2.00 -0.99
CA VAL A 96 12.26 -2.51 -1.27
C VAL A 96 12.28 -3.51 -2.41
N ASN A 97 12.90 -3.15 -3.53
CA ASN A 97 13.01 -4.04 -4.70
C ASN A 97 13.80 -5.31 -4.39
N ARG A 98 14.82 -5.23 -3.51
CA ARG A 98 15.51 -6.43 -3.01
C ARG A 98 14.56 -7.33 -2.22
N PHE A 99 13.77 -6.76 -1.31
CA PHE A 99 12.78 -7.54 -0.56
C PHE A 99 11.78 -8.21 -1.50
N ILE A 100 11.21 -7.44 -2.44
CA ILE A 100 10.23 -7.92 -3.42
C ILE A 100 10.79 -9.11 -4.21
N ARG A 101 12.02 -9.03 -4.71
CA ARG A 101 12.64 -10.13 -5.49
C ARG A 101 12.95 -11.37 -4.67
N ALA A 102 13.36 -11.20 -3.42
CA ALA A 102 13.96 -12.29 -2.63
C ALA A 102 12.98 -13.01 -1.70
N ASN A 103 11.75 -12.51 -1.52
CA ASN A 103 10.83 -13.01 -0.51
C ASN A 103 9.46 -13.32 -1.08
N GLN A 104 8.84 -14.35 -0.51
CA GLN A 104 7.43 -14.64 -0.69
C GLN A 104 6.61 -13.77 0.26
N PHE A 105 5.60 -13.08 -0.26
CA PHE A 105 4.63 -12.29 0.49
C PHE A 105 3.29 -12.32 -0.24
N GLN A 106 2.19 -11.97 0.42
CA GLN A 106 0.88 -11.81 -0.23
C GLN A 106 0.58 -10.33 -0.48
N ALA A 107 0.74 -9.48 0.55
CA ALA A 107 0.67 -8.03 0.39
C ALA A 107 1.84 -7.32 1.09
N LEU A 108 2.29 -6.22 0.48
CA LEU A 108 3.31 -5.32 0.97
C LEU A 108 2.76 -3.90 0.93
N HIS A 109 2.68 -3.23 2.07
CA HIS A 109 2.17 -1.85 2.20
C HIS A 109 3.37 -0.89 2.27
N PRO A 110 3.65 -0.14 1.18
CA PRO A 110 4.73 0.84 1.16
C PRO A 110 4.37 2.17 1.84
N GLY A 111 3.16 2.31 2.40
CA GLY A 111 2.67 3.54 3.04
C GLY A 111 2.34 3.39 4.53
N ARG A 112 1.65 4.41 5.07
CA ARG A 112 1.06 4.38 6.42
C ARG A 112 0.12 3.18 6.54
N ALA A 113 0.27 2.40 7.61
CA ALA A 113 -0.51 1.19 7.86
C ALA A 113 -0.91 1.08 9.34
N MET A 114 -2.20 1.29 9.65
CA MET A 114 -2.69 1.27 11.04
C MET A 114 -3.02 -0.17 11.44
N GLY A 115 -2.51 -0.62 12.60
CA GLY A 115 -2.82 -1.94 13.13
C GLY A 115 -1.70 -2.55 13.96
N ARG A 116 -1.82 -3.85 14.25
CA ARG A 116 -0.77 -4.59 14.97
C ARG A 116 0.35 -4.94 14.01
N THR A 117 1.58 -4.61 14.38
CA THR A 117 2.77 -4.93 13.60
C THR A 117 3.79 -5.68 14.46
N TRP A 118 4.55 -6.57 13.82
CA TRP A 118 5.62 -7.37 14.40
C TRP A 118 6.85 -7.22 13.52
N LEU A 119 7.99 -6.92 14.11
CA LEU A 119 9.22 -6.72 13.35
C LEU A 119 9.66 -8.03 12.66
N THR A 120 10.29 -7.89 11.50
CA THR A 120 10.92 -9.02 10.79
C THR A 120 12.45 -8.90 10.83
N TRP A 121 13.14 -9.94 10.37
CA TRP A 121 14.59 -9.93 10.18
C TRP A 121 15.06 -8.97 9.07
N PHE A 122 14.16 -8.52 8.19
CA PHE A 122 14.47 -7.51 7.19
C PHE A 122 14.40 -6.13 7.85
N PRO A 123 15.50 -5.36 7.87
CA PRO A 123 15.47 -4.03 8.45
C PRO A 123 14.44 -3.18 7.70
N PHE A 124 13.67 -2.38 8.45
CA PHE A 124 12.59 -1.53 7.95
C PHE A 124 11.33 -2.24 7.46
N LEU A 125 11.20 -3.55 7.69
CA LEU A 125 10.01 -4.32 7.35
C LEU A 125 9.40 -4.94 8.62
N ALA A 126 8.09 -4.76 8.76
CA ALA A 126 7.28 -5.44 9.76
C ALA A 126 6.27 -6.36 9.06
N ARG A 127 5.89 -7.46 9.71
CA ARG A 127 4.63 -8.15 9.42
C ARG A 127 3.51 -7.43 10.15
N GLY A 128 2.31 -7.46 9.61
CA GLY A 128 1.20 -6.75 10.24
C GLY A 128 -0.16 -7.36 9.95
N ARG A 129 -1.10 -6.98 10.81
CA ARG A 129 -2.54 -7.03 10.53
C ARG A 129 -3.00 -5.59 10.51
N VAL A 130 -2.91 -4.98 9.35
CA VAL A 130 -3.16 -3.56 9.15
C VAL A 130 -4.40 -3.32 8.30
N VAL A 131 -4.93 -2.11 8.40
CA VAL A 131 -6.17 -1.67 7.73
C VAL A 131 -5.91 -0.36 6.99
N VAL A 132 -5.10 -0.39 5.93
CA VAL A 132 -4.89 0.78 5.04
C VAL A 132 -4.51 0.30 3.63
N LEU A 133 -5.26 0.73 2.61
CA LEU A 133 -5.10 0.30 1.22
C LEU A 133 -4.87 1.42 0.20
N HIS A 134 -4.45 2.62 0.62
CA HIS A 134 -4.16 3.72 -0.35
C HIS A 134 -3.02 3.38 -1.32
N ALA A 135 -2.06 2.57 -0.90
CA ALA A 135 -1.01 2.06 -1.75
C ALA A 135 -0.52 0.70 -1.22
N PHE A 136 -0.48 -0.33 -2.06
CA PHE A 136 0.03 -1.64 -1.70
C PHE A 136 0.52 -2.41 -2.94
N ILE A 137 1.48 -3.30 -2.73
CA ILE A 137 1.92 -4.28 -3.73
C ILE A 137 1.33 -5.62 -3.32
N ILE A 138 0.64 -6.27 -4.24
CA ILE A 138 0.07 -7.60 -4.02
C ILE A 138 0.74 -8.58 -4.98
N SER A 139 1.14 -9.74 -4.44
CA SER A 139 1.70 -10.82 -5.25
C SER A 139 0.59 -11.66 -5.86
N ARG A 140 0.94 -12.53 -6.81
CA ARG A 140 0.03 -13.50 -7.41
C ARG A 140 -0.75 -14.31 -6.38
N GLU A 141 -0.08 -14.76 -5.31
CA GLU A 141 -0.72 -15.49 -4.23
C GLU A 141 -1.73 -14.62 -3.48
N GLY A 142 -1.39 -13.35 -3.22
CA GLY A 142 -2.33 -12.39 -2.64
C GLY A 142 -3.51 -12.10 -3.57
N CYS A 143 -3.27 -11.98 -4.87
CA CYS A 143 -4.32 -11.81 -5.88
C CYS A 143 -5.28 -12.98 -5.89
N ARG A 144 -4.78 -14.23 -5.78
CA ARG A 144 -5.63 -15.42 -5.70
C ARG A 144 -6.60 -15.34 -4.52
N VAL A 145 -6.07 -15.06 -3.32
CA VAL A 145 -6.90 -14.89 -2.12
C VAL A 145 -7.94 -13.77 -2.33
N LEU A 146 -7.52 -12.58 -2.78
CA LEU A 146 -8.43 -11.45 -2.98
C LEU A 146 -9.51 -11.74 -4.03
N ALA A 147 -9.15 -12.36 -5.16
CA ALA A 147 -10.10 -12.67 -6.23
C ALA A 147 -11.10 -13.77 -5.83
N GLU A 148 -10.66 -14.76 -5.04
CA GLU A 148 -11.50 -15.90 -4.64
C GLU A 148 -12.36 -15.63 -3.41
N THR A 149 -12.00 -14.67 -2.55
CA THR A 149 -12.78 -14.35 -1.34
C THR A 149 -14.02 -13.51 -1.67
N PRO A 150 -15.25 -14.04 -1.53
CA PRO A 150 -16.47 -13.31 -1.86
C PRO A 150 -16.70 -12.09 -0.95
N TYR A 151 -17.36 -11.07 -1.47
CA TYR A 151 -17.80 -9.93 -0.65
C TYR A 151 -18.81 -10.37 0.42
N SER A 152 -18.54 -10.00 1.67
CA SER A 152 -19.33 -10.43 2.84
C SER A 152 -19.99 -9.26 3.58
N GLY A 153 -20.15 -8.09 2.95
CA GLY A 153 -20.64 -6.87 3.61
C GLY A 153 -19.56 -6.10 4.40
N ALA A 154 -18.32 -6.57 4.42
CA ALA A 154 -17.21 -5.94 5.13
C ALA A 154 -16.25 -5.21 4.17
N PRO A 155 -15.63 -4.09 4.59
CA PRO A 155 -14.60 -3.42 3.79
C PRO A 155 -13.43 -4.33 3.44
N VAL A 156 -12.79 -4.08 2.29
CA VAL A 156 -11.66 -4.89 1.79
C VAL A 156 -10.48 -4.91 2.77
N GLU A 157 -10.28 -3.85 3.54
CA GLU A 157 -9.28 -3.77 4.60
C GLU A 157 -9.49 -4.84 5.68
N VAL A 158 -10.74 -5.18 6.00
CA VAL A 158 -11.08 -6.23 6.97
C VAL A 158 -10.68 -7.59 6.43
N MET A 159 -10.98 -7.85 5.15
CA MET A 159 -10.56 -9.08 4.47
C MET A 159 -9.03 -9.19 4.45
N PHE A 160 -8.32 -8.12 4.08
CA PHE A 160 -6.85 -8.10 4.11
C PHE A 160 -6.31 -8.44 5.49
N LYS A 161 -6.87 -7.82 6.54
CA LYS A 161 -6.48 -8.07 7.94
C LYS A 161 -6.65 -9.52 8.37
N GLN A 162 -7.67 -10.20 7.86
CA GLN A 162 -8.05 -11.55 8.28
C GLN A 162 -7.41 -12.65 7.43
N GLN A 163 -7.34 -12.45 6.11
CA GLN A 163 -7.04 -13.51 5.15
C GLN A 163 -5.70 -13.31 4.42
N ILE A 164 -5.15 -12.10 4.40
CA ILE A 164 -3.91 -11.79 3.67
C ILE A 164 -2.73 -11.60 4.65
N LYS A 165 -1.62 -12.27 4.35
CA LYS A 165 -0.33 -12.11 5.04
C LYS A 165 0.33 -10.81 4.59
N GLN A 166 0.19 -9.78 5.42
CA GLN A 166 0.65 -8.43 5.12
C GLN A 166 2.05 -8.16 5.69
N HIS A 167 2.85 -7.47 4.90
CA HIS A 167 4.10 -6.84 5.31
C HIS A 167 3.95 -5.33 5.17
N CYS A 168 4.48 -4.56 6.12
CA CYS A 168 4.40 -3.12 6.19
C CYS A 168 5.82 -2.55 6.20
N MET A 169 6.05 -1.54 5.37
CA MET A 169 7.35 -0.89 5.31
C MET A 169 7.39 0.33 6.21
N HIS A 170 8.42 0.41 7.04
CA HIS A 170 8.62 1.54 7.94
C HIS A 170 9.09 2.81 7.22
N LEU A 171 9.57 2.69 5.98
CA LEU A 171 10.16 3.79 5.21
C LEU A 171 9.13 4.79 4.65
N MET A 172 7.82 4.50 4.80
CA MET A 172 6.68 5.37 4.49
C MET A 172 6.83 6.17 3.19
N PHE A 173 6.50 5.53 2.07
CA PHE A 173 6.52 6.17 0.76
C PHE A 173 5.22 6.84 0.38
N PHE A 174 4.11 6.44 0.99
CA PHE A 174 2.78 6.95 0.63
C PHE A 174 1.93 7.26 1.86
N HIS A 175 1.06 8.27 1.74
CA HIS A 175 0.01 8.64 2.69
C HIS A 175 -1.28 9.01 1.94
N GLN A 176 -2.39 9.20 2.64
CA GLN A 176 -3.64 9.68 2.05
C GLN A 176 -3.66 11.22 2.02
N HIS A 177 -4.30 11.81 1.01
CA HIS A 177 -4.79 13.18 1.10
C HIS A 177 -5.80 13.29 2.25
N GLY A 178 -5.67 14.30 3.10
CA GLY A 178 -6.59 14.51 4.22
C GLY A 178 -8.05 14.59 3.77
N ALA A 179 -8.98 14.11 4.58
CA ALA A 179 -10.41 14.00 4.23
C ALA A 179 -11.03 15.33 3.74
N ALA A 180 -10.57 16.47 4.27
CA ALA A 180 -10.97 17.81 3.85
C ALA A 180 -10.60 18.14 2.39
N VAL A 181 -9.58 17.48 1.84
CA VAL A 181 -9.12 17.63 0.44
C VAL A 181 -9.58 16.45 -0.42
N ALA A 182 -9.74 15.26 0.17
CA ALA A 182 -9.99 14.00 -0.55
C ALA A 182 -11.47 13.56 -0.60
N GLY A 183 -12.36 14.10 0.24
CA GLY A 183 -13.81 13.81 0.20
C GLY A 183 -14.15 12.32 0.22
N CYS A 184 -13.42 11.51 1.00
CA CYS A 184 -13.68 10.07 1.09
C CYS A 184 -14.79 9.81 2.13
N ASN A 185 -16.03 9.63 1.65
CA ASN A 185 -17.23 9.40 2.48
C ASN A 185 -17.30 8.01 3.14
N VAL A 186 -16.22 7.22 3.13
CA VAL A 186 -16.24 5.85 3.66
C VAL A 186 -16.02 5.80 5.18
N LEU A 187 -15.48 6.87 5.79
CA LEU A 187 -15.30 6.95 7.24
C LEU A 187 -15.61 8.39 7.73
N SER A 188 -16.76 8.57 8.38
CA SER A 188 -17.15 9.83 9.06
C SER A 188 -16.33 10.11 10.33
N VAL A 189 -15.44 9.18 10.72
CA VAL A 189 -14.53 9.29 11.86
C VAL A 189 -13.10 9.04 11.36
N ALA A 190 -12.62 9.89 10.46
CA ALA A 190 -11.20 9.95 10.14
C ALA A 190 -10.49 10.65 11.30
N ILE A 191 -9.84 9.87 12.18
CA ILE A 191 -8.84 10.40 13.11
C ILE A 191 -7.82 11.18 12.26
N ASP A 192 -7.39 12.36 12.71
CA ASP A 192 -6.31 13.09 12.05
C ASP A 192 -5.07 12.19 11.98
N GLU A 193 -4.87 11.59 10.80
CA GLU A 193 -3.87 10.57 10.58
C GLU A 193 -2.47 11.13 10.80
N GLU A 194 -2.27 12.43 10.57
CA GLU A 194 -0.99 13.10 10.75
C GLU A 194 -0.54 13.01 12.22
N GLU A 195 -1.41 13.39 13.15
CA GLU A 195 -1.09 13.43 14.58
C GLU A 195 -0.96 12.03 15.21
N TRP A 196 -1.83 11.09 14.84
CA TRP A 196 -1.75 9.69 15.30
C TRP A 196 -0.42 9.05 14.87
N TRP A 197 0.03 9.30 13.64
CA TRP A 197 1.28 8.73 13.14
C TRP A 197 2.52 9.42 13.69
N GLN A 198 2.53 10.75 13.84
CA GLN A 198 3.63 11.47 14.48
C GLN A 198 3.90 10.93 15.89
N ARG A 199 2.83 10.64 16.64
CA ARG A 199 2.90 10.06 18.00
C ARG A 199 3.36 8.59 17.98
N ASN A 200 2.90 7.79 17.02
CA ASN A 200 3.25 6.36 16.94
C ASN A 200 4.58 6.07 16.24
N PHE A 201 5.24 7.04 15.60
CA PHE A 201 6.51 6.85 14.88
C PHE A 201 7.71 6.55 15.81
N ILE A 202 7.67 7.00 17.07
CA ILE A 202 8.75 6.84 18.05
C ILE A 202 8.76 5.43 18.68
N ILE A 203 7.59 4.79 18.75
CA ILE A 203 7.40 3.50 19.45
C ILE A 203 8.13 2.34 18.73
N PRO A 204 8.10 2.23 17.38
CA PRO A 204 8.86 1.22 16.65
C PRO A 204 10.38 1.36 16.78
N GLN A 205 10.93 2.59 16.87
CA GLN A 205 12.38 2.79 16.96
C GLN A 205 12.98 2.21 18.26
N ARG A 206 12.28 2.39 19.39
CA ARG A 206 12.66 1.77 20.67
C ARG A 206 12.52 0.24 20.65
N SER A 207 11.56 -0.28 19.90
CA SER A 207 11.37 -1.72 19.70
C SER A 207 12.43 -2.32 18.76
N MET A 208 12.88 -1.60 17.73
CA MET A 208 13.97 -2.03 16.86
C MET A 208 15.28 -2.21 17.64
N LEU A 209 15.63 -1.27 18.52
CA LEU A 209 16.81 -1.39 19.41
C LEU A 209 16.73 -2.61 20.34
N LYS A 210 15.58 -2.84 20.99
CA LYS A 210 15.37 -4.01 21.86
C LYS A 210 15.50 -5.35 21.12
N ASN A 211 15.11 -5.39 19.85
CA ASN A 211 15.14 -6.61 19.05
C ASN A 211 16.43 -6.79 18.25
N ILE A 212 17.26 -5.76 18.03
CA ILE A 212 18.65 -5.93 17.57
C ILE A 212 19.43 -6.80 18.56
N VAL A 213 19.25 -6.58 19.86
CA VAL A 213 19.88 -7.40 20.91
C VAL A 213 19.43 -8.87 20.81
N ARG A 214 18.14 -9.10 20.59
CA ARG A 214 17.61 -10.46 20.38
C ARG A 214 18.06 -11.07 19.06
N ALA A 215 18.25 -10.24 18.02
CA ALA A 215 18.72 -10.64 16.70
C ALA A 215 20.19 -11.05 16.70
N VAL A 216 21.04 -10.37 17.47
CA VAL A 216 22.44 -10.77 17.69
C VAL A 216 22.53 -12.07 18.48
N LEU A 217 21.63 -12.29 19.44
CA LEU A 217 21.64 -13.47 20.32
C LEU A 217 20.92 -14.70 19.76
N ARG A 218 20.37 -14.65 18.54
CA ARG A 218 19.64 -15.76 17.87
C ARG A 218 18.59 -16.45 18.76
N LEU A 219 17.98 -15.72 19.70
CA LEU A 219 16.91 -16.26 20.52
C LEU A 219 15.69 -16.50 19.62
N ARG A 220 15.27 -17.76 19.48
CA ARG A 220 14.14 -18.16 18.63
C ARG A 220 12.84 -17.52 19.14
N PHE A 221 12.00 -17.09 18.19
CA PHE A 221 10.60 -16.75 18.37
C PHE A 221 9.73 -17.89 17.87
#